data_AF-A0A961J671-F1
#
_entry.id   AF-A0A961J671-F1
#
_cell.length_a   1.000
_cell.length_b   1.000
_cell.length_c   1.000
_cell.angle_alpha   90.00
_cell.angle_beta   90.00
_cell.angle_gamma   90.00
#
_symmetry.space_group_name_H-M   'P 1'
#
loop_
_entity.id
_entity.type
_entity.pdbx_description
1 polymer ?
#
loop_
_entity_poly.entity_id
_entity_poly.type
_entity_poly.pdbx_seq_one_letter_code
_entity_poly.pdbx_strand_id
1 'polypeptide(L)'
;MHFSPSEIEELTGWPVASQRDLRRRGLIRNYGEATNGGRWRYDLRDLVAFYVAFRLHAPGTEGLWLSTILATSWTNAPKVIAEIRGERAPGHLLVFQIIRPHDMEAGGSHLIEASSTAEIVEGNFDEAHIINYRHIAETARADIKKLIRAAD
;
A
#
# COMPACT_ATOMS: atom_id res chain seq x y z
N MET A 1 13.50 7.65 11.85
CA MET A 1 13.48 6.23 12.29
C MET A 1 13.72 5.35 11.08
N HIS A 2 14.54 4.30 11.18
CA HIS A 2 14.89 3.46 10.04
C HIS A 2 14.78 1.97 10.36
N PHE A 3 14.28 1.19 9.40
CA PHE A 3 14.00 -0.23 9.51
C PHE A 3 14.84 -1.02 8.50
N SER A 4 15.40 -2.15 8.92
CA SER A 4 16.00 -3.14 8.04
C SER A 4 14.94 -3.95 7.29
N PRO A 5 15.30 -4.65 6.20
CA PRO A 5 14.38 -5.55 5.51
C PRO A 5 13.71 -6.58 6.42
N SER A 6 14.44 -7.14 7.39
CA SER A 6 13.90 -8.12 8.35
C SER A 6 12.92 -7.48 9.32
N GLU A 7 13.16 -6.24 9.76
CA GLU A 7 12.19 -5.50 10.59
C GLU A 7 10.91 -5.19 9.80
N ILE A 8 11.01 -4.89 8.50
CA ILE A 8 9.83 -4.75 7.63
C ILE A 8 9.05 -6.06 7.55
N GLU A 9 9.72 -7.18 7.30
CA GLU A 9 9.05 -8.49 7.23
C GLU A 9 8.39 -8.85 8.56
N GLU A 10 9.08 -8.65 9.68
CA GLU A 10 8.55 -8.91 11.02
C GLU A 10 7.31 -8.07 11.32
N LEU A 11 7.32 -6.78 10.99
CA LEU A 11 6.22 -5.85 11.31
C LEU A 11 5.04 -6.01 10.34
N THR A 12 5.32 -6.17 9.05
CA THR A 12 4.31 -6.10 7.99
C THR A 12 3.86 -7.45 7.45
N GLY A 13 4.65 -8.50 7.65
CA GLY A 13 4.49 -9.80 6.98
C GLY A 13 5.06 -9.84 5.56
N TRP A 14 5.59 -8.73 5.03
CA TRP A 14 6.08 -8.65 3.66
C TRP A 14 7.48 -9.29 3.49
N PRO A 15 7.63 -10.40 2.73
CA PRO A 15 8.85 -11.20 2.81
C PRO A 15 10.12 -10.47 2.35
N VAL A 16 11.25 -10.69 3.03
CA VAL A 16 12.55 -10.10 2.63
C VAL A 16 12.95 -10.51 1.22
N ALA A 17 12.68 -11.76 0.83
CA ALA A 17 12.93 -12.25 -0.52
C ALA A 17 12.14 -11.45 -1.56
N SER A 18 10.87 -11.17 -1.30
CA SER A 18 10.02 -10.34 -2.15
C SER A 18 10.54 -8.91 -2.23
N GLN A 19 10.93 -8.30 -1.11
CA GLN A 19 11.55 -6.96 -1.11
C GLN A 19 12.78 -6.89 -2.03
N ARG A 20 13.65 -7.90 -1.97
CA ARG A 20 14.85 -7.99 -2.82
C ARG A 20 14.50 -8.15 -4.30
N ASP A 21 13.55 -9.01 -4.63
CA ASP A 21 13.11 -9.21 -6.02
C ASP A 21 12.49 -7.94 -6.61
N LEU A 22 11.58 -7.30 -5.87
CA LEU A 22 10.94 -6.06 -6.27
C LEU A 22 11.95 -4.95 -6.52
N ARG A 23 12.98 -4.85 -5.66
CA ARG A 23 14.06 -3.89 -5.84
C ARG A 23 14.89 -4.19 -7.08
N ARG A 24 15.27 -5.46 -7.29
CA ARG A 24 16.01 -5.92 -8.47
C ARG A 24 15.24 -5.60 -9.77
N ARG A 25 13.91 -5.71 -9.73
CA ARG A 25 12.99 -5.36 -10.83
C ARG A 25 12.74 -3.85 -10.96
N GLY A 26 13.25 -3.04 -10.03
CA GLY A 26 13.07 -1.60 -10.03
C GLY A 26 11.68 -1.11 -9.63
N LEU A 27 10.88 -1.95 -8.96
CA LEU A 27 9.48 -1.66 -8.61
C LEU A 27 9.34 -0.85 -7.33
N ILE A 28 10.35 -0.89 -6.47
CA ILE A 28 10.40 -0.15 -5.20
C ILE A 28 11.60 0.81 -5.17
N ARG A 29 11.89 1.47 -6.30
CA ARG A 29 13.02 2.43 -6.44
C ARG A 29 12.90 3.63 -5.48
N ASN A 30 11.67 3.99 -5.12
CA ASN A 30 11.38 5.09 -4.19
C ASN A 30 11.26 4.62 -2.74
N TYR A 31 11.55 3.34 -2.46
CA TYR A 31 11.49 2.78 -1.12
C TYR A 31 12.88 2.56 -0.54
N GLY A 32 13.06 3.14 0.63
CA GLY A 32 14.27 3.03 1.42
C GLY A 32 15.49 3.63 0.73
N GLU A 33 16.59 3.58 1.46
CA GLU A 33 17.88 4.12 1.05
C GLU A 33 18.98 3.08 1.33
N ALA A 34 19.98 3.03 0.46
CA ALA A 34 21.17 2.24 0.69
C ALA A 34 22.11 3.03 1.62
N THR A 35 22.50 2.43 2.74
CA THR A 35 23.53 2.97 3.63
C THR A 35 24.93 2.80 3.04
N ASN A 36 25.93 3.48 3.61
CA ASN A 36 27.34 3.41 3.19
C ASN A 36 27.94 1.98 3.15
N GLY A 37 27.29 0.99 3.76
CA GLY A 37 27.67 -0.43 3.72
C GLY A 37 26.84 -1.30 2.77
N GLY A 38 26.07 -0.71 1.85
CA GLY A 38 25.18 -1.42 0.93
C GLY A 38 23.95 -2.05 1.59
N ARG A 39 23.76 -1.83 2.90
CA ARG A 39 22.57 -2.30 3.62
C ARG A 39 21.43 -1.33 3.39
N TRP A 40 20.27 -1.86 3.01
CA TRP A 40 19.08 -1.05 2.81
C TRP A 40 18.39 -0.73 4.13
N ARG A 41 17.88 0.48 4.23
CA ARG A 41 17.06 0.96 5.33
C ARG A 41 15.78 1.58 4.77
N TYR A 42 14.66 1.29 5.38
CA TYR A 42 13.35 1.81 5.06
C TYR A 42 12.96 2.84 6.09
N ASP A 43 12.28 3.90 5.70
CA ASP A 43 11.70 4.84 6.65
C ASP A 43 10.32 4.33 7.15
N LEU A 44 9.65 5.16 7.96
CA LEU A 44 8.31 4.84 8.45
C LEU A 44 7.27 4.77 7.32
N ARG A 45 7.40 5.62 6.31
CA ARG A 45 6.48 5.65 5.18
C ARG A 45 6.57 4.35 4.38
N ASP A 46 7.79 3.89 4.11
CA ASP A 46 8.07 2.63 3.46
C ASP A 46 7.49 1.45 4.23
N LEU A 47 7.67 1.44 5.56
CA LEU A 47 7.08 0.42 6.43
C LEU A 47 5.57 0.38 6.27
N VAL A 48 4.90 1.53 6.33
CA VAL A 48 3.44 1.59 6.17
C VAL A 48 3.04 1.21 4.76
N ALA A 49 3.82 1.56 3.73
CA ALA A 49 3.57 1.17 2.36
C ALA A 49 3.66 -0.36 2.16
N PHE A 50 4.65 -1.03 2.76
CA PHE A 50 4.72 -2.50 2.76
C PHE A 50 3.56 -3.12 3.54
N TYR A 51 3.17 -2.53 4.67
CA TYR A 51 2.02 -2.98 5.44
C TYR A 51 0.73 -2.91 4.62
N VAL A 52 0.46 -1.77 4.00
CA VAL A 52 -0.67 -1.57 3.09
C VAL A 52 -0.60 -2.58 1.95
N ALA A 53 0.55 -2.74 1.30
CA ALA A 53 0.71 -3.70 0.20
C ALA A 53 0.43 -5.14 0.63
N PHE A 54 0.91 -5.55 1.80
CA PHE A 54 0.64 -6.89 2.35
C PHE A 54 -0.85 -7.10 2.59
N ARG A 55 -1.55 -6.12 3.15
CA ARG A 55 -3.00 -6.21 3.41
C ARG A 55 -3.84 -6.26 2.13
N LEU A 56 -3.29 -5.77 1.03
CA LEU A 56 -3.94 -5.78 -0.28
C LEU A 56 -3.57 -7.01 -1.10
N HIS A 57 -2.55 -7.76 -0.73
CA HIS A 57 -2.10 -8.91 -1.49
C HIS A 57 -3.08 -10.09 -1.34
N ALA A 58 -3.90 -10.33 -2.35
CA ALA A 58 -4.70 -11.54 -2.49
C ALA A 58 -3.84 -12.71 -3.03
N PRO A 59 -3.95 -13.92 -2.48
CA PRO A 59 -3.29 -15.09 -3.05
C PRO A 59 -3.81 -15.39 -4.47
N GLY A 60 -2.90 -15.54 -5.46
CA GLY A 60 -3.22 -16.08 -6.79
C GLY A 60 -3.18 -15.13 -8.00
N THR A 61 -2.81 -13.85 -7.84
CA THR A 61 -2.91 -12.82 -8.91
C THR A 61 -1.55 -12.26 -9.37
N GLU A 62 -0.52 -13.10 -9.49
CA GLU A 62 0.87 -12.63 -9.38
C GLU A 62 1.47 -11.91 -10.62
N GLY A 63 2.23 -10.83 -10.33
CA GLY A 63 3.24 -10.25 -11.23
C GLY A 63 3.13 -8.75 -11.43
N LEU A 64 2.12 -8.33 -12.21
CA LEU A 64 1.83 -6.93 -12.56
C LEU A 64 0.99 -6.23 -11.48
N TRP A 65 0.05 -6.96 -10.90
CA TRP A 65 -0.83 -6.44 -9.85
C TRP A 65 -0.06 -6.09 -8.59
N LEU A 66 0.93 -6.90 -8.22
CA LEU A 66 1.82 -6.61 -7.10
C LEU A 66 2.60 -5.30 -7.27
N SER A 67 3.15 -5.04 -8.46
CA SER A 67 3.84 -3.77 -8.72
C SER A 67 2.90 -2.57 -8.60
N THR A 68 1.68 -2.71 -9.11
CA THR A 68 0.64 -1.67 -9.00
C THR A 68 0.24 -1.42 -7.55
N ILE A 69 0.07 -2.48 -6.76
CA ILE A 69 -0.22 -2.39 -5.33
C ILE A 69 0.87 -1.65 -4.60
N LEU A 70 2.14 -1.99 -4.81
CA LEU A 70 3.24 -1.33 -4.11
C LEU A 70 3.33 0.13 -4.52
N ALA A 71 3.31 0.44 -5.81
CA ALA A 71 3.31 1.83 -6.27
C ALA A 71 2.18 2.65 -5.64
N THR A 72 0.98 2.06 -5.57
CA THR A 72 -0.20 2.66 -4.95
C THR A 72 -0.11 2.72 -3.42
N SER A 73 0.48 1.72 -2.77
CA SER A 73 0.59 1.68 -1.32
C SER A 73 1.56 2.74 -0.82
N TRP A 74 2.62 3.03 -1.59
CA TRP A 74 3.57 4.10 -1.27
C TRP A 74 2.94 5.50 -1.30
N THR A 75 2.04 5.77 -2.25
CA THR A 75 1.28 7.03 -2.32
C THR A 75 0.24 7.12 -1.21
N ASN A 76 -0.25 5.97 -0.74
CA ASN A 76 -1.32 5.89 0.25
C ASN A 76 -0.83 5.80 1.70
N ALA A 77 0.43 5.41 1.92
CA ALA A 77 1.03 5.31 3.25
C ALA A 77 0.84 6.58 4.11
N PRO A 78 1.01 7.82 3.58
CA PRO A 78 0.72 9.03 4.33
C PRO A 78 -0.72 9.12 4.86
N LYS A 79 -1.71 8.62 4.11
CA LYS A 79 -3.13 8.64 4.52
C LYS A 79 -3.40 7.66 5.67
N VAL A 80 -2.80 6.47 5.62
CA VAL A 80 -2.89 5.48 6.70
C VAL A 80 -2.16 5.97 7.95
N ILE A 81 -1.02 6.65 7.79
CA ILE A 81 -0.32 7.32 8.89
C ILE A 81 -1.22 8.36 9.56
N ALA A 82 -1.85 9.23 8.77
CA ALA A 82 -2.78 10.25 9.26
C ALA A 82 -3.95 9.63 10.04
N GLU A 83 -4.61 8.60 9.50
CA GLU A 83 -5.68 7.88 10.21
C GLU A 83 -5.21 7.27 11.55
N ILE A 84 -4.01 6.67 11.61
CA ILE A 84 -3.46 6.09 12.86
C ILE A 84 -3.17 7.17 13.92
N ARG A 85 -2.78 8.36 13.48
CA ARG A 85 -2.57 9.55 14.32
C ARG A 85 -3.88 10.19 14.78
N GLY A 86 -5.04 9.77 14.24
CA GLY A 86 -6.32 10.40 14.50
C GLY A 86 -6.45 11.76 13.79
N GLU A 87 -5.57 12.05 12.83
CA GLU A 87 -5.74 13.16 11.92
C GLU A 87 -6.90 12.82 10.99
N ARG A 88 -7.73 13.82 10.69
CA ARG A 88 -8.88 13.64 9.81
C ARG A 88 -8.37 13.44 8.38
N ALA A 89 -8.09 12.20 7.97
CA ALA A 89 -7.70 11.94 6.60
C ALA A 89 -8.93 12.15 5.70
N PRO A 90 -8.77 12.82 4.54
CA PRO A 90 -9.85 12.96 3.59
C PRO A 90 -10.15 11.59 2.98
N GLY A 91 -11.31 11.03 3.33
CA GLY A 91 -12.01 10.02 2.53
C GLY A 91 -11.56 8.56 2.66
N HIS A 92 -12.43 7.70 2.11
CA HIS A 92 -12.11 6.32 1.75
C HIS A 92 -11.41 6.34 0.38
N LEU A 93 -10.71 5.28 -0.03
CA LEU A 93 -10.21 5.21 -1.40
C LEU A 93 -10.48 3.85 -2.03
N LEU A 94 -11.14 3.86 -3.17
CA LEU A 94 -11.31 2.67 -3.97
C LEU A 94 -10.07 2.41 -4.81
N VAL A 95 -9.63 1.17 -4.82
CA VAL A 95 -8.71 0.70 -5.86
C VAL A 95 -9.48 -0.28 -6.72
N PHE A 96 -10.13 0.24 -7.75
CA PHE A 96 -10.80 -0.59 -8.73
C PHE A 96 -9.79 -1.00 -9.80
N GLN A 97 -9.93 -2.22 -10.28
CA GLN A 97 -9.25 -2.65 -11.48
C GLN A 97 -10.29 -2.56 -12.61
N ILE A 98 -10.11 -1.63 -13.56
CA ILE A 98 -10.99 -1.59 -14.73
C ILE A 98 -10.59 -2.76 -15.63
N ILE A 99 -11.34 -3.85 -15.56
CA ILE A 99 -11.64 -4.62 -16.78
C ILE A 99 -12.76 -3.81 -17.45
N ARG A 100 -12.56 -3.40 -18.70
CA ARG A 100 -13.44 -2.40 -19.34
C ARG A 100 -14.83 -3.01 -19.65
N PRO A 101 -15.87 -2.15 -19.81
CA PRO A 101 -17.08 -2.52 -20.53
C PRO A 101 -16.70 -3.02 -21.93
N HIS A 102 -17.51 -3.91 -22.48
CA HIS A 102 -17.32 -4.73 -23.69
C HIS A 102 -16.71 -4.09 -24.97
N ASP A 103 -16.50 -2.77 -25.05
CA ASP A 103 -16.20 -2.03 -26.29
C ASP A 103 -14.93 -1.17 -26.30
N MET A 104 -13.99 -1.33 -25.35
CA MET A 104 -12.80 -0.47 -25.30
C MET A 104 -11.49 -1.30 -25.22
N GLU A 105 -10.56 -1.08 -26.17
CA GLU A 105 -9.27 -1.80 -26.29
C GLU A 105 -8.25 -1.40 -25.19
N ALA A 106 -7.90 -2.37 -24.32
CA ALA A 106 -6.88 -2.40 -23.25
C ALA A 106 -7.34 -2.14 -21.80
N GLY A 107 -7.61 -3.21 -21.04
CA GLY A 107 -7.85 -3.14 -19.59
C GLY A 107 -6.68 -2.51 -18.81
N GLY A 108 -6.98 -1.84 -17.69
CA GLY A 108 -6.00 -1.14 -16.85
C GLY A 108 -6.51 -0.92 -15.43
N SER A 109 -5.62 -0.91 -14.44
CA SER A 109 -5.98 -0.54 -13.06
C SER A 109 -6.01 0.99 -12.94
N HIS A 110 -7.06 1.55 -12.34
CA HIS A 110 -7.18 2.99 -12.12
C HIS A 110 -7.44 3.28 -10.64
N LEU A 111 -6.98 4.43 -10.16
CA LEU A 111 -7.16 4.88 -8.78
C LEU A 111 -8.24 5.95 -8.73
N ILE A 112 -9.25 5.79 -7.86
CA ILE A 112 -10.33 6.77 -7.67
C ILE A 112 -10.48 6.94 -6.17
N GLU A 113 -10.28 8.17 -5.73
CA GLU A 113 -10.64 8.56 -4.37
C GLU A 113 -12.17 8.69 -4.33
N ALA A 114 -12.81 7.94 -3.44
CA ALA A 114 -14.25 7.97 -3.29
C ALA A 114 -14.58 8.35 -1.84
N SER A 115 -15.35 9.41 -1.66
CA SER A 115 -15.71 9.93 -0.35
C SER A 115 -16.68 9.00 0.39
N SER A 116 -17.41 8.15 -0.33
CA SER A 116 -18.44 7.26 0.22
C SER A 116 -18.65 5.99 -0.61
N THR A 117 -19.28 4.97 -0.01
CA THR A 117 -19.81 3.78 -0.70
C THR A 117 -20.88 4.08 -1.75
N ALA A 118 -21.57 5.22 -1.65
CA ALA A 118 -22.55 5.62 -2.66
C ALA A 118 -21.87 6.02 -3.99
N GLU A 119 -20.81 6.84 -3.93
CA GLU A 119 -20.02 7.22 -5.13
C GLU A 119 -19.42 6.00 -5.84
N ILE A 120 -19.12 4.95 -5.08
CA ILE A 120 -18.58 3.69 -5.58
C ILE A 120 -19.64 2.91 -6.36
N VAL A 121 -20.87 2.84 -5.85
CA VAL A 121 -21.98 2.13 -6.49
C VAL A 121 -22.43 2.87 -7.76
N GLU A 122 -22.40 4.21 -7.76
CA GLU A 122 -22.76 5.03 -8.92
C GLU A 122 -21.77 4.89 -10.10
N GLY A 123 -20.51 4.51 -9.82
CA GLY A 123 -19.47 4.37 -10.84
C GLY A 123 -19.59 3.17 -11.77
N ASN A 124 -20.50 2.22 -11.48
CA ASN A 124 -20.84 1.07 -12.32
C ASN A 124 -19.62 0.25 -12.83
N PHE A 125 -18.80 -0.23 -11.88
CA PHE A 125 -17.57 -0.98 -12.15
C PHE A 125 -17.83 -2.49 -12.31
N ASP A 126 -17.10 -3.15 -13.23
CA ASP A 126 -17.15 -4.62 -13.40
C ASP A 126 -16.52 -5.37 -12.22
N GLU A 127 -15.43 -4.83 -11.66
CA GLU A 127 -14.79 -5.30 -10.42
C GLU A 127 -14.16 -4.13 -9.67
N ALA A 128 -14.35 -4.08 -8.35
CA ALA A 128 -13.79 -3.04 -7.50
C ALA A 128 -13.18 -3.63 -6.21
N HIS A 129 -11.92 -3.32 -5.93
CA HIS A 129 -11.31 -3.59 -4.63
C HIS A 129 -11.38 -2.33 -3.76
N ILE A 130 -12.17 -2.41 -2.70
CA ILE A 130 -12.38 -1.27 -1.80
C ILE A 130 -11.25 -1.23 -0.78
N ILE A 131 -10.46 -0.16 -0.77
CA ILE A 131 -9.41 0.05 0.23
C ILE A 131 -9.88 1.06 1.26
N ASN A 132 -10.37 0.56 2.39
CA ASN A 132 -10.69 1.42 3.50
C ASN A 132 -9.42 1.72 4.33
N TYR A 133 -8.84 2.92 4.18
CA TYR A 133 -7.66 3.32 4.96
C TYR A 133 -7.90 3.32 6.46
N ARG A 134 -9.10 3.73 6.89
CA ARG A 134 -9.50 3.63 8.29
C ARG A 134 -9.48 2.18 8.74
N HIS A 135 -10.02 1.26 7.96
CA HIS A 135 -9.98 -0.16 8.30
C HIS A 135 -8.53 -0.69 8.37
N ILE A 136 -7.67 -0.32 7.42
CA ILE A 136 -6.24 -0.68 7.45
C ILE A 136 -5.56 -0.10 8.70
N ALA A 137 -5.83 1.16 9.04
CA ALA A 137 -5.33 1.83 10.23
C ALA A 137 -5.82 1.18 11.53
N GLU A 138 -7.11 0.89 11.63
CA GLU A 138 -7.76 0.24 12.77
C GLU A 138 -7.24 -1.18 12.98
N THR A 139 -6.96 -1.91 11.90
CA THR A 139 -6.43 -3.27 11.96
C THR A 139 -4.89 -3.32 11.94
N ALA A 140 -4.21 -2.16 11.95
CA ALA A 140 -2.77 -2.10 12.13
C ALA A 140 -2.38 -2.69 13.49
N ARG A 141 -1.29 -3.47 13.47
CA ARG A 141 -0.71 -4.05 14.68
C ARG A 141 -0.33 -2.95 15.67
N ALA A 142 -0.39 -3.29 16.95
CA ALA A 142 -0.15 -2.33 18.03
C ALA A 142 1.27 -1.73 17.99
N ASP A 143 2.27 -2.50 17.57
CA ASP A 143 3.65 -2.05 17.38
C ASP A 143 3.78 -1.03 16.23
N ILE A 144 3.19 -1.27 15.06
CA ILE A 144 3.14 -0.31 13.94
C ILE A 144 2.47 0.98 14.41
N LYS A 145 1.32 0.89 15.08
CA LYS A 145 0.61 2.06 15.63
C LYS A 145 1.49 2.84 16.62
N LYS A 146 2.21 2.13 17.49
CA LYS A 146 3.14 2.74 18.45
C LYS A 146 4.28 3.46 17.74
N LEU A 147 4.88 2.84 16.72
CA LEU A 147 5.97 3.43 15.93
C LEU A 147 5.51 4.70 15.22
N ILE A 148 4.32 4.68 14.62
CA ILE A 148 3.76 5.85 13.92
C ILE A 148 3.53 7.02 14.87
N ARG A 149 2.94 6.76 16.05
CA ARG A 149 2.69 7.80 17.06
C ARG A 149 3.95 8.31 17.74
N ALA A 150 5.05 7.55 17.69
CA ALA A 150 6.34 7.94 18.26
C ALA A 150 7.23 8.71 17.28
N ALA A 151 6.84 8.80 16.00
CA ALA A 151 7.60 9.46 14.95
C ALA A 151 7.18 10.92 14.72
N ASP A 152 6.46 11.51 15.69
CA ASP A 152 6.07 12.92 15.73
C ASP A 152 7.23 13.80 16.23
#